data_AF-A0A7C3P5S5-F1
#
_entry.id   AF-A0A7C3P5S5-F1
#
_cell.length_a   1.000
_cell.length_b   1.000
_cell.length_c   1.000
_cell.angle_alpha   90.00
_cell.angle_beta   90.00
_cell.angle_gamma   90.00
#
_symmetry.space_group_name_H-M   'P 1'
#
loop_
_entity.id
_entity.type
_entity.pdbx_description
1 polymer ?
#
loop_
_entity_poly.entity_id
_entity_poly.type
_entity_poly.pdbx_seq_one_letter_code
_entity_poly.pdbx_strand_id
1 'polypeptide(L)'
;MYLTIQIDALQILLARLGGLETRAALERILNTTAVAHRIPVHMRQGYLDFVDRTVPFDAYRTFFRAAADYAVSVIGRRIVAEELNAVDRRIDPAARKTAELLGLTKVLDG
;
A
#
# COMPACT_ATOMS: atom_id res chain seq x y z
N MET A 1 -5.09 9.67 -2.10
CA MET A 1 -6.00 9.35 -0.97
C MET A 1 -6.20 7.85 -0.80
N TYR A 2 -6.69 7.10 -1.81
CA TYR A 2 -6.90 5.64 -1.70
C TYR A 2 -5.62 4.87 -1.30
N LEU A 3 -4.51 5.06 -2.02
CA LEU A 3 -3.25 4.35 -1.73
C LEU A 3 -2.76 4.61 -0.31
N THR A 4 -2.74 5.89 0.12
CA THR A 4 -2.27 6.28 1.45
C THR A 4 -3.04 5.55 2.55
N ILE A 5 -4.38 5.48 2.43
CA ILE A 5 -5.24 4.78 3.39
C ILE A 5 -4.92 3.29 3.43
N GLN A 6 -4.74 2.64 2.27
CA GLN A 6 -4.42 1.21 2.21
C GLN A 6 -3.03 0.91 2.78
N ILE A 7 -2.03 1.74 2.48
CA ILE A 7 -0.68 1.57 3.04
C ILE A 7 -0.67 1.79 4.56
N ASP A 8 -1.44 2.76 5.06
CA ASP A 8 -1.58 2.99 6.50
C ASP A 8 -2.20 1.78 7.20
N ALA A 9 -3.26 1.19 6.62
CA ALA A 9 -3.85 -0.04 7.14
C ALA A 9 -2.84 -1.20 7.19
N LEU A 10 -2.03 -1.39 6.14
CA LEU A 10 -0.98 -2.40 6.13
C LEU A 10 0.10 -2.15 7.19
N GLN A 11 0.50 -0.90 7.41
CA GLN A 11 1.44 -0.56 8.48
C GLN A 11 0.89 -0.87 9.86
N ILE A 12 -0.38 -0.52 10.12
CA ILE A 12 -1.05 -0.81 11.38
C ILE A 12 -1.13 -2.32 11.59
N LEU A 13 -1.53 -3.06 10.55
CA LEU A 13 -1.66 -4.50 10.60
C LEU A 13 -0.32 -5.20 10.87
N LEU A 14 0.74 -4.79 10.16
CA LEU A 14 2.10 -5.28 10.37
C LEU A 14 2.62 -4.95 11.77
N ALA A 15 2.44 -3.71 12.23
CA ALA A 15 2.87 -3.33 13.57
C ALA A 15 2.16 -4.15 14.67
N ARG A 16 0.86 -4.44 14.49
CA ARG A 16 0.06 -5.19 15.45
C ARG A 16 0.39 -6.69 15.49
N LEU A 17 0.63 -7.30 14.33
CA LEU A 17 0.77 -8.76 14.22
C LEU A 17 2.22 -9.22 14.06
N GLY A 18 3.05 -8.44 13.36
CA GLY A 18 4.47 -8.72 13.12
C GLY A 18 5.43 -7.87 13.95
N GLY A 19 4.94 -6.86 14.67
CA GLY A 19 5.76 -5.95 15.48
C GLY A 19 6.37 -4.79 14.68
N LEU A 20 6.98 -3.83 15.39
CA LEU A 20 7.48 -2.57 14.82
C LEU A 20 8.57 -2.78 13.75
N GLU A 21 9.37 -3.83 13.87
CA GLU A 21 10.40 -4.18 12.88
C GLU A 21 9.81 -4.49 11.50
N THR A 22 8.66 -5.17 11.45
CA THR A 22 7.99 -5.48 10.18
C THR A 22 7.40 -4.24 9.53
N ARG A 23 6.87 -3.31 10.33
CA ARG A 23 6.46 -1.98 9.84
C ARG A 23 7.66 -1.20 9.28
N ALA A 24 8.80 -1.20 9.96
CA ALA A 24 10.01 -0.53 9.50
C ALA A 24 10.60 -1.18 8.23
N ALA A 25 10.48 -2.50 8.10
CA ALA A 25 10.85 -3.22 6.89
C ALA A 25 9.94 -2.87 5.70
N LEU A 26 8.63 -2.72 5.91
CA LEU A 26 7.72 -2.23 4.86
C LEU A 26 8.16 -0.85 4.34
N GLU A 27 8.50 0.09 5.23
CA GLU A 27 8.99 1.41 4.84
C GLU A 27 10.24 1.32 3.96
N ARG A 28 11.21 0.47 4.34
CA ARG A 28 12.41 0.23 3.52
C ARG A 28 12.07 -0.35 2.15
N ILE A 29 11.21 -1.36 2.09
CA ILE A 29 10.78 -2.00 0.83
C ILE A 29 10.11 -0.98 -0.09
N LEU A 30 9.21 -0.16 0.45
CA LEU A 30 8.50 0.85 -0.32
C LEU A 30 9.45 1.93 -0.85
N ASN A 31 10.39 2.41 -0.03
CA ASN A 31 11.41 3.36 -0.47
C ASN A 31 12.34 2.75 -1.55
N THR A 32 12.78 1.51 -1.39
CA THR A 32 13.59 0.81 -2.41
C THR A 32 12.81 0.65 -3.71
N THR A 33 11.53 0.28 -3.63
CA THR A 33 10.63 0.16 -4.79
C THR A 33 10.46 1.51 -5.48
N ALA A 34 10.27 2.59 -4.73
CA ALA A 34 10.14 3.92 -5.28
C ALA A 34 11.39 4.34 -6.07
N VAL A 35 12.58 4.11 -5.51
CA VAL A 35 13.85 4.39 -6.21
C VAL A 35 14.01 3.53 -7.46
N ALA A 36 13.77 2.22 -7.36
CA ALA A 36 13.94 1.28 -8.47
C ALA A 36 13.03 1.61 -9.67
N HIS A 37 11.81 2.06 -9.38
CA HIS A 37 10.79 2.36 -10.40
C HIS A 37 10.64 3.86 -10.70
N ARG A 38 11.53 4.71 -10.16
CA ARG A 38 11.49 6.18 -10.30
C ARG A 38 10.12 6.77 -9.93
N ILE A 39 9.50 6.24 -8.88
CA ILE A 39 8.24 6.73 -8.35
C ILE A 39 8.58 7.92 -7.43
N PRO A 40 8.03 9.13 -7.66
CA PRO A 40 8.34 10.31 -6.88
C PRO A 40 7.58 10.29 -5.54
N VAL A 41 7.85 9.27 -4.73
CA VAL A 41 7.25 9.04 -3.42
C VAL A 41 8.33 8.67 -2.41
N HIS A 42 8.21 9.20 -1.21
CA HIS A 42 9.04 8.83 -0.08
C HIS A 42 8.18 8.44 1.10
N MET A 43 8.60 7.40 1.80
CA MET A 43 7.99 6.98 3.04
C MET A 43 8.94 7.24 4.20
N ARG A 44 8.49 7.95 5.23
CA ARG A 44 9.30 8.25 6.42
C ARG A 44 8.45 8.22 7.67
N GLN A 45 8.88 7.41 8.65
CA GLN A 45 8.16 7.25 9.93
C GLN A 45 6.68 6.88 9.74
N GLY A 46 6.38 6.12 8.70
CA GLY A 46 5.02 5.72 8.33
C GLY A 46 4.22 6.72 7.49
N TYR A 47 4.76 7.90 7.21
CA TYR A 47 4.09 8.88 6.38
C TYR A 47 4.54 8.77 4.93
N LEU A 48 3.58 8.77 4.01
CA LEU A 48 3.80 8.83 2.56
C LEU A 48 3.78 10.29 2.09
N ASP A 49 4.85 10.70 1.44
CA ASP A 49 4.99 12.01 0.82
C ASP A 49 5.20 11.86 -0.69
N PHE A 50 4.36 12.52 -1.48
CA PHE A 50 4.45 12.51 -2.95
C PHE A 50 5.13 13.80 -3.40
N VAL A 51 6.35 13.66 -3.92
CA VAL A 51 7.20 14.77 -4.34
C VAL A 51 6.66 15.45 -5.60
N ASP A 52 5.96 14.70 -6.45
CA ASP A 52 5.32 15.20 -7.66
C ASP A 52 3.79 14.99 -7.59
N ARG A 53 3.05 15.95 -8.14
CA ARG A 53 1.59 15.90 -8.28
C ARG A 53 1.15 14.93 -9.38
N THR A 54 2.04 14.59 -10.31
CA THR A 54 1.75 13.69 -11.45
C THR A 54 2.56 12.40 -11.35
N VAL A 55 2.07 11.46 -10.54
CA VAL A 55 2.62 10.09 -10.49
C VAL A 55 1.87 9.24 -11.53
N PRO A 56 2.57 8.51 -12.41
CA PRO A 56 1.94 7.60 -13.37
C PRO A 56 1.11 6.51 -12.68
N PHE A 57 0.02 6.08 -13.31
CA PHE A 57 -0.86 5.07 -12.73
C PHE A 57 -0.17 3.74 -12.42
N ASP A 58 0.71 3.28 -13.32
CA ASP A 58 1.47 2.05 -13.11
C ASP A 58 2.39 2.11 -11.89
N ALA A 59 2.86 3.31 -11.54
CA ALA A 59 3.67 3.52 -10.35
C ALA A 59 2.84 3.29 -9.08
N TYR A 60 1.59 3.78 -9.02
CA TYR A 60 0.69 3.51 -7.90
C TYR A 60 0.43 2.02 -7.72
N ARG A 61 0.19 1.29 -8.81
CA ARG A 61 -0.06 -0.16 -8.76
C ARG A 61 1.18 -0.93 -8.32
N THR A 62 2.34 -0.60 -8.89
CA THR A 62 3.62 -1.24 -8.54
C THR A 62 3.94 -1.03 -7.05
N PHE A 63 3.78 0.20 -6.59
CA PHE A 63 4.03 0.56 -5.19
C PHE A 63 3.08 -0.16 -4.23
N PHE A 64 1.79 -0.19 -4.55
CA PHE A 64 0.81 -0.89 -3.71
C PHE A 64 1.05 -2.40 -3.68
N ARG A 65 1.41 -2.98 -4.83
CA ARG A 65 1.71 -4.41 -4.93
C ARG A 65 2.89 -4.79 -4.07
N ALA A 66 3.98 -4.02 -4.10
CA ALA A 66 5.15 -4.27 -3.23
C ALA A 66 4.78 -4.29 -1.74
N ALA A 67 3.91 -3.37 -1.30
CA ALA A 67 3.43 -3.35 0.08
C ALA A 67 2.56 -4.57 0.42
N ALA A 68 1.62 -4.90 -0.47
CA ALA A 68 0.72 -6.02 -0.29
C ALA A 68 1.48 -7.35 -0.28
N ASP A 69 2.39 -7.58 -1.22
CA ASP A 69 3.20 -8.80 -1.32
C ASP A 69 4.05 -9.00 -0.05
N TYR A 70 4.68 -7.94 0.45
CA TYR A 70 5.41 -8.02 1.71
C TYR A 70 4.48 -8.35 2.88
N ALA A 71 3.35 -7.66 3.02
CA ALA A 71 2.39 -7.95 4.07
C ALA A 71 1.92 -9.41 4.00
N VAL A 72 1.58 -9.91 2.81
CA VAL A 72 1.17 -11.30 2.59
C VAL A 72 2.26 -12.27 3.04
N SER A 73 3.55 -11.99 2.78
CA SER A 73 4.65 -12.85 3.21
C SER A 73 4.85 -12.91 4.74
N VAL A 74 4.46 -11.87 5.47
CA VAL A 74 4.66 -11.79 6.93
C VAL A 74 3.46 -12.31 7.70
N ILE A 75 2.25 -11.90 7.33
CA ILE A 75 1.02 -12.14 8.09
C ILE A 75 0.01 -13.04 7.37
N GLY A 76 0.26 -13.40 6.11
CA GLY A 76 -0.56 -14.31 5.34
C GLY A 76 -1.70 -13.65 4.56
N ARG A 77 -1.98 -14.21 3.38
CA ARG A 77 -2.92 -13.65 2.38
C ARG A 77 -4.33 -13.40 2.91
N ARG A 78 -4.86 -14.33 3.69
CA ARG A 78 -6.24 -14.24 4.20
C ARG A 78 -6.44 -13.00 5.08
N ILE A 79 -5.53 -12.77 6.02
CA ILE A 79 -5.60 -11.65 6.98
C ILE A 79 -5.43 -10.32 6.23
N VAL A 80 -4.46 -10.25 5.30
CA VAL A 80 -4.25 -9.05 4.47
C VAL A 80 -5.50 -8.73 3.64
N ALA A 81 -6.09 -9.73 2.99
CA ALA A 81 -7.30 -9.54 2.19
C ALA A 81 -8.48 -9.07 3.05
N GLU A 82 -8.67 -9.63 4.24
CA GLU A 82 -9.71 -9.20 5.18
C GLU A 82 -9.55 -7.72 5.57
N GLU A 83 -8.34 -7.30 5.93
CA GLU A 83 -8.06 -5.91 6.32
C GLU A 83 -8.27 -4.95 5.14
N LEU A 84 -7.68 -5.24 3.97
CA LEU A 84 -7.82 -4.37 2.80
C LEU A 84 -9.28 -4.23 2.37
N ASN A 85 -10.05 -5.32 2.42
CA ASN A 85 -11.50 -5.29 2.14
C ASN A 85 -12.29 -4.50 3.19
N ALA A 86 -11.92 -4.62 4.47
CA ALA A 86 -12.55 -3.85 5.54
C ALA A 86 -12.31 -2.35 5.40
N VAL A 87 -11.10 -1.97 4.99
CA VAL A 87 -10.70 -0.59 4.70
C VAL A 87 -11.40 -0.08 3.45
N ASP A 88 -11.45 -0.86 2.37
CA ASP A 88 -12.10 -0.50 1.10
C ASP A 88 -13.57 -0.13 1.28
N ARG A 89 -14.29 -0.83 2.18
CA ARG A 89 -15.69 -0.53 2.53
C ARG A 89 -15.88 0.80 3.26
N ARG A 90 -14.81 1.38 3.84
CA ARG A 90 -14.83 2.65 4.58
C ARG A 90 -14.36 3.83 3.73
N ILE A 91 -13.80 3.57 2.55
CA ILE A 91 -13.34 4.62 1.65
C ILE A 91 -14.54 5.19 0.88
N ASP A 92 -14.50 6.51 0.63
CA ASP A 92 -15.51 7.20 -0.17
C ASP A 92 -15.74 6.50 -1.53
N PRO A 93 -17.00 6.28 -1.95
CA PRO A 93 -17.32 5.57 -3.18
C PRO A 93 -16.67 6.15 -4.44
N ALA A 94 -16.46 7.47 -4.53
CA ALA A 94 -15.82 8.09 -5.69
C ALA A 94 -14.31 7.78 -5.72
N ALA A 95 -13.66 7.79 -4.56
CA ALA A 95 -12.26 7.39 -4.45
C ALA A 95 -12.07 5.89 -4.76
N ARG A 96 -13.00 5.05 -4.32
CA ARG A 96 -13.03 3.61 -4.62
C ARG A 96 -13.22 3.33 -6.11
N LYS A 97 -14.20 3.99 -6.75
CA LYS A 97 -14.44 3.86 -8.20
C LYS A 97 -13.20 4.25 -9.02
N THR A 98 -12.51 5.31 -8.60
CA THR A 98 -11.24 5.69 -9.22
C THR A 98 -10.20 4.59 -9.03
N ALA A 99 -10.07 4.02 -7.83
CA ALA A 99 -9.15 2.92 -7.56
C ALA A 99 -9.45 1.64 -8.37
N GLU A 100 -10.73 1.32 -8.61
CA GLU A 100 -11.16 0.22 -9.45
C GLU A 100 -10.74 0.41 -10.91
N LEU A 101 -10.96 1.62 -11.47
CA LEU A 101 -10.51 1.95 -12.83
C LEU A 101 -8.99 1.83 -12.99
N LEU A 102 -8.25 2.04 -11.90
CA LEU A 102 -6.80 1.92 -11.84
C LEU A 102 -6.30 0.51 -11.47
N GLY A 103 -7.21 -0.45 -11.26
CA GLY A 103 -6.87 -1.83 -10.91
C GLY A 103 -6.28 -2.00 -9.50
N LEU A 104 -6.38 -0.99 -8.63
CA LEU A 104 -5.81 -1.03 -7.28
C LEU A 104 -6.61 -1.91 -6.31
N THR A 105 -7.89 -2.18 -6.60
CA THR A 105 -8.72 -3.09 -5.80
C THR A 105 -8.39 -4.58 -6.03
N LYS A 106 -7.66 -4.89 -7.11
CA LYS A 106 -7.32 -6.27 -7.52
C LYS A 106 -5.85 -6.62 -7.26
N VAL A 107 -5.17 -5.87 -6.39
CA VAL A 107 -3.72 -6.03 -6.20
C VAL A 107 -3.33 -7.42 -5.69
N LEU A 108 -4.26 -8.10 -5.01
CA LEU A 108 -4.06 -9.45 -4.47
C LEU A 108 -4.48 -10.56 -5.44
N ASP A 109 -5.04 -10.25 -6.60
CA ASP A 109 -5.65 -11.22 -7.54
C ASP A 109 -4.69 -11.73 -8.62
N GLY A 110 -3.42 -11.28 -8.63
CA GLY A 110 -2.45 -11.62 -9.66
C GLY A 110 -1.11 -12.09 -9.15
#